data_AF-A0A1Y2PA69-F1
#
_entry.id   AF-A0A1Y2PA69-F1
#
_cell.length_a   1.000
_cell.length_b   1.000
_cell.length_c   1.000
_cell.angle_alpha   90.00
_cell.angle_beta   90.00
_cell.angle_gamma   90.00
#
_symmetry.space_group_name_H-M   'P 1'
#
loop_
_entity.id
_entity.type
_entity.pdbx_description
1 polymer ?
#
loop_
_entity_poly.entity_id
_entity_poly.type
_entity_poly.pdbx_seq_one_letter_code
_entity_poly.pdbx_strand_id
1 'polypeptide(L)'
;MKNIEDNLNKSIEEETELVNKISLFKYVILYVPLLFLMFAATNLIGSMLFKNVVFDWWLIGVQAIAFSIFFRIFHGIRKLINKN
;
A
#
# COMPACT_ATOMS: atom_id res chain seq x y z
N MET A 1 23.21 -14.07 -8.50
CA MET A 1 21.82 -14.13 -8.01
C MET A 1 21.75 -13.97 -6.50
N LYS A 2 22.48 -14.76 -5.71
CA LYS A 2 22.49 -14.68 -4.24
C LYS A 2 22.71 -13.27 -3.67
N ASN A 3 23.76 -12.56 -4.10
CA ASN A 3 24.00 -11.17 -3.65
C ASN A 3 22.88 -10.17 -4.02
N ILE A 4 22.13 -10.41 -5.10
CA ILE A 4 21.02 -9.54 -5.49
C ILE A 4 19.82 -9.80 -4.58
N GLU A 5 19.52 -11.07 -4.33
CA GLU A 5 18.48 -11.51 -3.41
C GLU A 5 18.75 -11.05 -1.97
N ASP A 6 19.99 -11.17 -1.49
CA ASP A 6 20.40 -10.72 -0.17
C ASP A 6 20.27 -9.19 -0.01
N ASN A 7 20.65 -8.43 -1.04
CA ASN A 7 20.50 -6.97 -1.04
C ASN A 7 19.01 -6.55 -1.08
N LEU A 8 18.19 -7.23 -1.89
CA LEU A 8 16.75 -7.00 -1.93
C LEU A 8 16.09 -7.27 -0.58
N ASN A 9 16.40 -8.41 0.05
CA ASN A 9 15.86 -8.77 1.34
C ASN A 9 16.24 -7.74 2.42
N LYS A 10 17.50 -7.28 2.42
CA LYS A 10 17.97 -6.24 3.35
C LYS A 10 17.25 -4.91 3.16
N SER A 11 17.10 -4.43 1.92
CA SER A 11 16.37 -3.18 1.66
C SER A 11 14.91 -3.27 2.11
N ILE A 12 14.26 -4.42 1.90
CA ILE A 12 12.88 -4.62 2.29
C ILE A 12 12.73 -4.71 3.83
N GLU A 13 13.71 -5.29 4.52
CA GLU A 13 13.73 -5.33 5.98
C GLU A 13 13.88 -3.92 6.59
N GLU A 14 14.80 -3.12 6.03
CA GLU A 14 14.99 -1.71 6.40
C GLU A 14 13.71 -0.88 6.18
N GLU A 15 13.04 -1.03 5.03
CA GLU A 15 11.74 -0.40 4.77
C GLU A 15 10.67 -0.85 5.77
N THR A 16 10.62 -2.15 6.08
CA THR A 16 9.65 -2.71 7.03
C THR A 16 9.88 -2.17 8.44
N GLU A 17 11.12 -1.94 8.86
CA GLU A 17 11.42 -1.28 10.13
C GLU A 17 10.99 0.17 10.16
N LEU A 18 11.29 0.94 9.11
CA LEU A 18 10.91 2.35 9.00
C LEU A 18 9.40 2.51 9.03
N VAL A 19 8.69 1.69 8.26
CA VAL A 19 7.22 1.64 8.27
C VAL A 19 6.72 1.34 9.67
N ASN A 20 7.23 0.30 10.34
CA ASN A 20 6.74 -0.10 11.67
C ASN A 20 7.03 0.93 12.77
N LYS A 21 8.07 1.77 12.64
CA LYS A 21 8.35 2.88 13.56
C LYS A 21 7.31 4.01 13.51
N ILE A 22 6.63 4.17 12.37
CA ILE A 22 5.59 5.19 12.20
C ILE A 22 4.30 4.71 12.88
N SER A 23 3.63 5.62 13.60
CA SER A 23 2.32 5.33 14.20
C SER A 23 1.26 5.06 13.12
N LEU A 24 0.28 4.21 13.44
CA LEU A 24 -0.80 3.83 12.51
C LEU A 24 -1.45 5.06 11.87
N PHE A 25 -1.75 6.09 12.65
CA PHE A 25 -2.38 7.31 12.14
C PHE A 25 -1.51 8.06 11.12
N LYS A 26 -0.20 8.22 11.40
CA LYS A 26 0.74 8.85 10.46
C LYS A 26 0.92 8.00 9.20
N TYR A 27 0.94 6.69 9.35
CA TYR A 27 0.99 5.75 8.22
C TYR A 27 -0.25 5.93 7.33
N VAL A 28 -1.44 5.93 7.92
CA VAL A 28 -2.68 6.11 7.16
C VAL A 28 -2.71 7.46 6.43
N ILE A 29 -2.34 8.55 7.10
CA ILE A 29 -2.29 9.88 6.46
C ILE A 29 -1.31 9.92 5.28
N LEU A 30 -0.16 9.27 5.38
CA LEU A 30 0.83 9.27 4.30
C LEU A 30 0.41 8.40 3.12
N TYR A 31 -0.13 7.20 3.39
CA TYR A 31 -0.42 6.21 2.37
C TYR A 31 -1.78 6.42 1.70
N VAL A 32 -2.78 6.98 2.39
CA VAL A 32 -4.11 7.20 1.81
C VAL A 32 -4.09 8.09 0.56
N PRO A 33 -3.38 9.25 0.54
CA PRO A 33 -3.28 10.07 -0.68
C PRO A 33 -2.64 9.32 -1.85
N LEU A 34 -1.60 8.54 -1.59
CA LEU A 34 -0.92 7.73 -2.61
C LEU A 34 -1.86 6.66 -3.18
N LEU A 35 -2.54 5.91 -2.31
CA LEU A 35 -3.50 4.88 -2.70
C LEU A 35 -4.71 5.46 -3.42
N PHE A 36 -5.22 6.59 -2.95
CA PHE A 36 -6.30 7.33 -3.61
C PHE A 36 -5.91 7.71 -5.02
N LEU A 37 -4.71 8.26 -5.22
CA LEU A 37 -4.23 8.66 -6.54
C LEU A 37 -4.10 7.45 -7.47
N MET A 38 -3.54 6.34 -6.99
CA MET A 38 -3.43 5.09 -7.76
C MET A 38 -4.81 4.57 -8.18
N PHE A 39 -5.74 4.45 -7.24
CA PHE A 39 -7.09 3.96 -7.51
C PHE A 39 -7.90 4.91 -8.39
N ALA A 40 -7.74 6.22 -8.20
CA ALA A 40 -8.35 7.24 -9.05
C ALA A 40 -7.82 7.15 -10.48
N ALA A 41 -6.50 7.03 -10.67
CA ALA A 41 -5.92 6.88 -11.99
C ALA A 41 -6.43 5.59 -12.68
N THR A 42 -6.46 4.46 -11.97
CA THR A 42 -6.96 3.20 -12.53
C THR A 42 -8.45 3.27 -12.86
N ASN A 43 -9.29 3.84 -11.99
CA ASN A 43 -10.72 4.01 -12.26
C ASN A 43 -10.97 5.00 -13.38
N LEU A 44 -10.16 6.06 -13.50
CA LEU A 44 -10.25 7.02 -14.59
C LEU A 44 -9.97 6.35 -15.93
N ILE A 45 -8.85 5.61 -16.03
CA ILE A 45 -8.51 4.83 -17.22
C ILE A 45 -9.61 3.80 -17.51
N GLY A 46 -10.07 3.09 -16.48
CA GLY A 46 -11.17 2.12 -16.60
C GLY A 46 -12.46 2.74 -17.13
N SER A 47 -12.83 3.92 -16.64
CA SER A 47 -14.04 4.65 -17.08
C SER A 47 -13.94 5.14 -18.51
N MET A 48 -12.72 5.42 -18.99
CA MET A 48 -12.49 5.77 -20.40
C MET A 48 -12.57 4.56 -21.33
N LEU A 49 -12.11 3.39 -20.87
CA LEU A 49 -12.03 2.17 -21.70
C LEU A 49 -13.29 1.30 -21.63
N PHE A 50 -14.06 1.37 -20.54
CA PHE A 50 -15.19 0.48 -20.27
C PHE A 50 -16.41 1.28 -19.81
N LYS A 51 -17.52 1.14 -20.54
CA LYS A 51 -18.79 1.86 -20.26
C LYS A 51 -19.42 1.55 -18.88
N ASN A 52 -19.06 0.43 -18.27
CA ASN A 52 -19.62 -0.02 -16.99
C ASN A 52 -18.78 0.40 -15.79
N VAL A 53 -17.62 1.03 -16.00
CA VAL A 53 -16.77 1.52 -14.92
C VAL A 53 -17.15 2.97 -14.63
N VAL A 54 -17.80 3.19 -13.49
CA VAL A 54 -18.18 4.53 -13.02
C VAL A 54 -17.09 5.06 -12.11
N PHE A 55 -16.62 6.27 -12.38
CA PHE A 55 -15.70 6.97 -11.50
C PHE A 55 -16.43 7.46 -10.24
N ASP A 56 -16.27 6.73 -9.14
CA ASP A 56 -16.84 7.08 -7.83
C ASP A 56 -15.72 7.44 -6.84
N TRP A 57 -15.50 8.73 -6.64
CA TRP A 57 -14.45 9.26 -5.78
C TRP A 57 -14.65 8.90 -4.29
N TRP A 58 -15.89 8.71 -3.84
CA TRP A 58 -16.17 8.32 -2.45
C TRP A 58 -15.76 6.86 -2.22
N LEU A 59 -16.17 5.97 -3.12
CA LEU A 59 -15.78 4.57 -3.07
C LEU A 59 -14.25 4.42 -3.15
N ILE A 60 -13.60 5.19 -4.02
CA ILE A 60 -12.14 5.22 -4.14
C ILE A 60 -11.48 5.69 -2.83
N GLY A 61 -12.05 6.70 -2.15
CA GLY A 61 -11.61 7.14 -0.84
C GLY A 61 -11.69 6.06 0.24
N VAL A 62 -12.84 5.38 0.31
CA VAL A 62 -13.05 4.25 1.26
C VAL A 62 -12.06 3.12 0.97
N GLN A 63 -11.85 2.77 -0.31
CA GLN A 63 -10.87 1.77 -0.73
C GLN A 63 -9.45 2.16 -0.30
N ALA A 64 -9.04 3.42 -0.50
CA ALA A 64 -7.71 3.89 -0.11
C ALA A 64 -7.46 3.74 1.39
N ILE A 65 -8.45 4.07 2.23
CA ILE A 65 -8.38 3.89 3.68
C ILE A 65 -8.30 2.40 4.04
N ALA A 66 -9.18 1.58 3.48
CA ALA A 66 -9.21 0.14 3.75
C ALA A 66 -7.89 -0.55 3.37
N PHE A 67 -7.36 -0.24 2.18
CA PHE A 67 -6.07 -0.79 1.73
C PHE A 67 -4.90 -0.25 2.54
N SER A 68 -4.93 0.99 3.02
CA SER A 68 -3.89 1.51 3.92
C SER A 68 -3.82 0.68 5.22
N ILE A 69 -4.97 0.43 5.84
CA ILE A 69 -5.04 -0.40 7.05
C ILE A 69 -4.57 -1.83 6.75
N PHE A 70 -5.05 -2.42 5.64
CA PHE A 70 -4.65 -3.76 5.20
C PHE A 70 -3.12 -3.87 5.01
N PHE A 71 -2.51 -2.93 4.29
CA PHE A 71 -1.06 -2.92 4.09
C PHE A 71 -0.31 -2.79 5.41
N ARG A 72 -0.80 -1.98 6.35
CA ARG A 72 -0.15 -1.89 7.67
C ARG A 72 -0.13 -3.23 8.39
N ILE A 73 -1.27 -3.93 8.40
CA ILE A 73 -1.38 -5.26 9.03
C ILE A 73 -0.43 -6.22 8.33
N PHE A 74 -0.40 -6.21 7.00
CA PHE A 74 0.50 -7.05 6.21
C PHE A 74 1.98 -6.81 6.55
N HIS A 75 2.42 -5.55 6.68
CA HIS A 75 3.79 -5.22 7.10
C HIS A 75 4.09 -5.73 8.52
N GLY A 76 3.10 -5.69 9.42
CA GLY A 76 3.22 -6.26 10.77
C GLY A 76 3.37 -7.78 10.76
N ILE A 77 2.53 -8.49 9.99
CA ILE A 77 2.57 -9.95 9.84
C ILE A 77 3.91 -10.38 9.22
N ARG A 78 4.36 -9.68 8.17
CA ARG A 78 5.65 -9.96 7.51
C ARG A 78 6.82 -9.85 8.50
N LYS A 79 6.82 -8.83 9.35
CA LYS A 79 7.84 -8.67 10.39
C LYS A 79 7.84 -9.84 11.38
N LEU A 80 6.66 -10.36 11.74
CA LEU A 80 6.55 -11.52 12.62
C LEU A 80 7.09 -12.80 11.96
N ILE A 81 6.77 -13.02 10.69
CA ILE A 81 7.25 -14.18 9.93
C ILE A 81 8.77 -14.12 9.76
N ASN A 82 9.34 -12.95 9.41
CA ASN A 82 10.78 -12.82 9.18
C ASN A 82 11.63 -12.81 10.48
N LYS A 83 11.01 -12.63 11.65
CA LYS A 83 11.69 -12.66 12.95
C LYS A 83 11.78 -14.08 13.56
N ASN A 84 10.91 -14.99 13.12
CA ASN A 84 10.93 -16.41 13.47
C ASN A 84 11.77 -17.21 12.47
#